data_AF-A0A3D8P693-F1
#
_entry.id   AF-A0A3D8P693-F1
#
_cell.length_a   1.000
_cell.length_b   1.000
_cell.length_c   1.000
_cell.angle_alpha   90.00
_cell.angle_beta   90.00
_cell.angle_gamma   90.00
#
_symmetry.space_group_name_H-M   'P 1'
#
loop_
_entity.id
_entity.type
_entity.pdbx_description
1 polymer ?
#
loop_
_entity_poly.entity_id
_entity_poly.type
_entity_poly.pdbx_seq_one_letter_code
_entity_poly.pdbx_strand_id
1 'polypeptide(L)'
;MPCRSYLLRGGGRGKAVAEAQLCAVKRAYLEYEEFANSKLCGRCLPCLVAAPLVFDLLNRLQKGRANKRELEELRFLAQGVVLTARCKFGQEALEKLGKSLEEAALEFEAHCEGNCPQHACPELIRYRIDPERCTQCDLCRALCPTGAIIGDPYVPYSTDNHPYFILAAKCNGCGVCVSACPENAIELV
;
A
#
# COMPACT_ATOMS: atom_id res chain seq x y z
N MET A 1 -5.16 17.26 -24.60
CA MET A 1 -5.04 16.41 -23.41
C MET A 1 -5.68 17.12 -22.22
N PRO A 2 -6.73 16.55 -21.61
CA PRO A 2 -7.08 16.99 -20.25
C PRO A 2 -7.50 15.82 -19.34
N CYS A 3 -6.81 15.71 -18.20
CA CYS A 3 -7.34 15.13 -16.97
C CYS A 3 -7.78 16.29 -16.07
N ARG A 4 -9.10 16.51 -15.96
CA ARG A 4 -9.76 17.23 -14.85
C ARG A 4 -11.27 17.16 -15.08
N SER A 5 -12.02 16.97 -14.00
CA SER A 5 -13.49 16.92 -13.90
C SER A 5 -14.21 15.73 -14.55
N TYR A 6 -14.28 14.61 -13.84
CA TYR A 6 -15.45 13.73 -13.90
C TYR A 6 -16.19 13.83 -12.56
N LEU A 7 -16.86 14.96 -12.35
CA LEU A 7 -17.85 15.12 -11.30
C LEU A 7 -19.22 14.71 -11.87
N LEU A 8 -19.72 13.59 -11.33
CA LEU A 8 -21.10 13.36 -10.91
C LEU A 8 -22.23 13.72 -11.87
N ARG A 9 -22.85 12.68 -12.45
CA ARG A 9 -24.31 12.63 -12.64
C ARG A 9 -24.76 11.18 -12.83
N GLY A 10 -25.56 10.68 -11.89
CA GLY A 10 -26.18 9.36 -11.94
C GLY A 10 -26.43 8.80 -10.55
N GLY A 11 -27.63 9.03 -10.03
CA GLY A 11 -28.04 8.60 -8.70
C GLY A 11 -28.01 7.09 -8.52
N GLY A 12 -27.24 6.65 -7.55
CA GLY A 12 -27.27 5.32 -6.95
C GLY A 12 -26.71 5.49 -5.55
N ARG A 13 -27.35 4.90 -4.55
CA ARG A 13 -27.04 5.06 -3.12
C ARG A 13 -25.61 4.59 -2.81
N GLY A 14 -24.63 5.45 -3.07
CA GLY A 14 -23.24 5.27 -2.72
C GLY A 14 -23.08 5.60 -1.25
N LYS A 15 -22.83 4.58 -0.43
CA LYS A 15 -22.30 4.79 0.91
C LYS A 15 -21.08 5.72 0.78
N ALA A 16 -21.05 6.73 1.64
CA ALA A 16 -19.97 7.68 1.77
C ALA A 16 -18.61 6.97 1.64
N VAL A 17 -17.76 7.45 0.74
CA VAL A 17 -16.35 7.08 0.72
C VAL A 17 -15.78 7.63 2.02
N ALA A 18 -15.68 6.76 3.03
CA ALA A 18 -15.04 7.07 4.30
C ALA A 18 -13.64 7.63 4.00
N GLU A 19 -13.25 8.70 4.71
CA GLU A 19 -11.88 9.20 4.70
C GLU A 19 -10.91 8.01 4.79
N ALA A 20 -10.07 7.82 3.78
CA ALA A 20 -9.16 6.69 3.73
C ALA A 20 -8.24 6.78 4.96
N GLN A 21 -8.40 5.88 5.94
CA GLN A 21 -7.54 5.83 7.10
C GLN A 21 -6.10 5.63 6.63
N LEU A 22 -5.24 6.63 6.84
CA LEU A 22 -3.82 6.55 6.51
C LEU A 22 -3.14 5.59 7.49
N CYS A 23 -2.53 4.53 6.95
CA CYS A 23 -1.66 3.65 7.71
C CYS A 23 -0.42 4.44 8.21
N ALA A 24 0.16 4.05 9.34
CA ALA A 24 1.34 4.66 9.93
C ALA A 24 2.50 4.76 8.95
N VAL A 25 2.74 3.73 8.12
CA VAL A 25 3.82 3.76 7.12
C VAL A 25 3.57 4.84 6.07
N LYS A 26 2.33 4.94 5.56
CA LYS A 26 1.93 5.96 4.58
C LYS A 26 2.02 7.36 5.18
N ARG A 27 1.63 7.52 6.44
CA ARG A 27 1.74 8.78 7.18
C ARG A 27 3.19 9.21 7.32
N ALA A 28 4.06 8.32 7.81
CA ALA A 28 5.49 8.56 7.93
C ALA A 28 6.13 8.92 6.58
N TYR A 29 5.75 8.23 5.50
CA TYR A 29 6.21 8.57 4.15
C TYR A 29 5.82 10.00 3.74
N LEU A 30 4.55 10.39 3.91
CA LEU A 30 4.06 11.72 3.51
C LEU A 30 4.72 12.84 4.33
N GLU A 31 4.80 12.67 5.65
CA GLU A 31 5.47 13.63 6.53
C GLU A 31 6.96 13.77 6.18
N TYR A 32 7.62 12.66 5.85
CA TYR A 32 9.03 12.68 5.47
C TYR A 32 9.25 13.25 4.06
N GLU A 33 8.32 13.02 3.14
CA GLU A 33 8.34 13.59 1.79
C GLU A 33 8.26 15.12 1.84
N GLU A 34 7.40 15.67 2.69
CA GLU A 34 7.34 17.13 2.94
C GLU A 34 8.68 17.66 3.43
N PHE A 35 9.32 16.96 4.37
CA PHE A 35 10.66 17.30 4.85
C PHE A 35 11.72 17.21 3.73
N ALA A 36 11.75 16.13 2.96
CA ALA A 36 12.72 15.95 1.88
C ALA A 36 12.56 17.02 0.78
N ASN A 37 11.32 17.42 0.48
CA ASN A 37 10.99 18.44 -0.51
C ASN A 37 11.20 19.88 -0.02
N SER A 38 11.31 20.11 1.30
CA SER A 38 11.50 21.44 1.91
C SER A 38 12.86 22.11 1.62
N LYS A 39 13.63 21.60 0.63
CA LYS A 39 15.02 21.96 0.31
C LYS A 39 15.97 21.70 1.47
N LEU A 40 16.51 20.48 1.51
CA LEU A 40 17.64 20.15 2.37
C LEU A 40 18.81 21.14 2.16
N CYS A 41 19.34 21.69 3.24
CA CYS A 41 20.39 22.71 3.17
C CYS A 41 21.78 22.16 2.81
N GLY A 42 21.98 20.84 2.90
CA GLY A 42 23.22 20.14 2.54
C GLY A 42 24.43 20.38 3.45
N ARG A 43 24.28 21.07 4.59
CA ARG A 43 25.42 21.54 5.41
C ARG A 43 26.01 20.51 6.39
N CYS A 44 25.29 19.45 6.71
CA CYS A 44 25.77 18.41 7.61
C CYS A 44 25.71 17.04 6.93
N LEU A 45 26.83 16.32 7.00
CA LEU A 45 27.00 15.01 6.38
C LEU A 45 25.94 13.98 6.81
N PRO A 46 25.54 13.87 8.10
CA PRO A 46 24.51 12.92 8.50
C PRO A 46 23.18 13.13 7.78
N CYS A 47 22.66 14.36 7.73
CA CYS A 47 21.41 14.65 7.00
C CYS A 47 21.58 14.48 5.48
N LEU A 48 22.73 14.87 4.92
CA LEU A 48 22.98 14.77 3.48
C LEU A 48 22.94 13.31 2.99
N VAL A 49 23.49 12.39 3.79
CA VAL A 49 23.53 10.96 3.45
C VAL A 49 22.22 10.27 3.84
N ALA A 50 21.70 10.52 5.04
CA ALA A 50 20.56 9.79 5.56
C ALA A 50 19.24 10.18 4.87
N ALA A 51 19.05 11.45 4.50
CA ALA A 51 17.76 11.90 3.99
C ALA A 51 17.25 11.15 2.74
N PRO A 52 18.06 10.99 1.66
CA PRO A 52 17.62 10.21 0.51
C PRO A 52 17.45 8.72 0.84
N LEU A 53 18.26 8.15 1.73
CA LEU A 53 18.17 6.74 2.13
C LEU A 53 16.89 6.47 2.90
N VAL A 54 16.55 7.32 3.88
CA VAL A 54 15.31 7.21 4.66
C VAL A 54 14.09 7.33 3.76
N PHE A 55 14.11 8.28 2.81
CA PHE A 55 13.03 8.45 1.84
C PHE A 55 12.84 7.18 0.98
N ASP A 56 13.93 6.60 0.47
CA ASP A 56 13.85 5.37 -0.32
C ASP A 56 13.36 4.17 0.51
N LEU A 57 13.84 4.01 1.73
CA LEU A 57 13.40 2.96 2.65
C LEU A 57 11.90 3.05 2.96
N LEU A 58 11.38 4.26 3.22
CA LEU A 58 9.94 4.49 3.44
C LEU A 58 9.12 4.17 2.18
N ASN A 59 9.59 4.56 1.00
CA ASN A 59 8.96 4.23 -0.28
C ASN A 59 8.94 2.70 -0.53
N ARG A 60 10.03 2.00 -0.20
CA ARG A 60 10.13 0.53 -0.30
C ARG A 60 9.19 -0.17 0.68
N LEU A 61 9.07 0.33 1.91
CA LEU A 61 8.10 -0.16 2.91
C LEU A 61 6.65 0.02 2.46
N GLN A 62 6.30 1.17 1.88
CA GLN A 62 4.95 1.43 1.37
C GLN A 62 4.56 0.44 0.24
N LYS A 63 5.56 -0.07 -0.49
CA LYS A 63 5.39 -1.03 -1.60
C LYS A 63 5.56 -2.49 -1.18
N GLY A 64 5.82 -2.76 0.10
CA GLY A 64 6.07 -4.13 0.60
C GLY A 64 7.36 -4.76 0.06
N ARG A 65 8.34 -3.96 -0.35
CA ARG A 65 9.62 -4.45 -0.90
C ARG A 65 10.78 -4.35 0.08
N ALA A 66 10.51 -3.86 1.29
CA ALA A 66 11.49 -3.76 2.36
C ALA A 66 11.43 -4.98 3.27
N ASN A 67 12.57 -5.39 3.81
CA ASN A 67 12.68 -6.49 4.77
C ASN A 67 12.99 -5.98 6.21
N LYS A 68 13.02 -6.89 7.19
CA LYS A 68 13.29 -6.55 8.60
C LYS A 68 14.63 -5.86 8.82
N ARG A 69 15.67 -6.23 8.05
CA ARG A 69 16.98 -5.57 8.12
C ARG A 69 16.92 -4.12 7.63
N GLU A 70 16.20 -3.87 6.55
CA GLU A 70 15.97 -2.50 6.05
C GLU A 70 15.17 -1.64 7.04
N LEU A 71 14.25 -2.25 7.81
CA LEU A 71 13.56 -1.57 8.91
C LEU A 71 14.52 -1.23 10.07
N GLU A 72 15.46 -2.11 10.40
CA GLU A 72 16.52 -1.82 11.38
C GLU A 72 17.47 -0.72 10.88
N GLU A 73 17.85 -0.74 9.61
CA GLU A 73 18.64 0.32 8.97
C GLU A 73 17.91 1.67 9.01
N LEU A 74 16.59 1.69 8.77
CA LEU A 74 15.76 2.88 8.90
C LEU A 74 15.79 3.44 10.34
N ARG A 75 15.65 2.58 11.35
CA ARG A 75 15.74 2.96 12.77
C ARG A 75 17.11 3.52 13.12
N PHE A 76 18.17 2.86 12.65
CA PHE A 76 19.55 3.30 12.86
C PHE A 76 19.83 4.67 12.23
N LEU A 77 19.39 4.89 10.99
CA LEU A 77 19.54 6.17 10.29
C LEU A 77 18.78 7.29 11.01
N ALA A 78 17.54 7.03 11.45
CA ALA A 78 16.75 8.00 12.18
C ALA A 78 17.46 8.45 13.46
N GLN A 79 17.86 7.50 14.32
CA GLN A 79 18.56 7.81 15.57
C GLN A 79 19.93 8.48 15.33
N GLY A 80 20.68 8.01 14.33
CA GLY A 80 21.98 8.57 13.98
C GLY A 80 21.91 10.04 13.60
N VAL A 81 20.90 10.44 12.81
CA VAL A 81 20.67 11.85 12.44
C VAL A 81 20.28 12.68 13.65
N VAL A 82 19.39 12.19 14.51
CA VAL A 82 18.99 12.90 15.73
C VAL A 82 20.19 13.25 16.61
N LEU A 83 21.13 12.31 16.77
CA LEU A 83 22.31 12.50 17.63
C LEU A 83 23.42 13.35 17.00
N THR A 84 23.52 13.39 15.66
CA THR A 84 24.72 13.94 14.98
C THR A 84 24.45 15.12 14.04
N ALA A 85 23.20 15.39 13.69
CA ALA A 85 22.85 16.53 12.85
C ALA A 85 23.13 17.87 13.54
N ARG A 86 23.47 18.88 12.74
CA ARG A 86 23.80 20.23 13.26
C ARG A 86 22.58 21.10 13.55
N CYS A 87 21.47 20.88 12.85
CA CYS A 87 20.28 21.72 12.96
C CYS A 87 19.10 20.96 13.58
N LYS A 88 18.29 21.68 14.35
CA LYS A 88 17.06 21.14 14.94
C LYS A 88 16.05 20.69 13.89
N PHE A 89 15.99 21.37 12.74
CA PHE A 89 15.10 20.99 11.66
C PHE A 89 15.29 19.54 11.18
N GLY A 90 16.55 19.11 11.02
CA GLY A 90 16.86 17.72 10.67
C GLY A 90 16.62 16.76 11.84
N GLN A 91 16.97 17.17 13.06
CA GLN A 91 16.75 16.35 14.26
C GLN A 91 15.25 16.09 14.48
N GLU A 92 14.42 17.13 14.50
CA GLU A 92 12.97 17.05 14.74
C GLU A 92 12.24 16.19 13.70
N ALA A 93 12.64 16.28 12.42
CA ALA A 93 12.05 15.45 11.37
C ALA A 93 12.31 13.95 11.61
N LEU A 94 13.53 13.59 12.03
CA LEU A 94 13.90 12.19 12.28
C LEU A 94 13.47 11.71 13.68
N GLU A 95 13.31 12.60 14.65
CA GLU A 95 12.69 12.30 15.94
C GLU A 95 11.22 11.90 15.77
N LYS A 96 10.46 12.63 14.94
CA LYS A 96 9.07 12.27 14.61
C LYS A 96 8.99 10.90 13.95
N LEU A 97 9.85 10.64 12.97
CA LEU A 97 9.94 9.32 12.33
C LEU A 97 10.28 8.23 13.34
N GLY A 98 11.26 8.47 14.23
CA GLY A 98 11.65 7.54 15.30
C GLY A 98 10.48 7.16 16.20
N LYS A 99 9.71 8.15 16.66
CA LYS A 99 8.49 7.89 17.47
C LYS A 99 7.47 7.08 16.70
N SER A 100 7.24 7.39 15.42
CA SER A 100 6.32 6.62 14.58
C SER A 100 6.75 5.15 14.43
N LEU A 101 8.07 4.89 14.33
CA LEU A 101 8.62 3.53 14.23
C LEU A 101 8.47 2.73 15.53
N GLU A 102 8.44 3.41 16.67
CA GLU A 102 8.24 2.80 17.99
C GLU A 102 6.75 2.55 18.27
N GLU A 103 5.91 3.57 18.13
CA GLU A 103 4.48 3.52 18.44
C GLU A 103 3.71 2.55 17.51
N ALA A 104 4.11 2.48 16.24
CA ALA A 104 3.47 1.64 15.23
C ALA A 104 4.34 0.45 14.77
N ALA A 105 5.26 -0.04 15.63
CA ALA A 105 6.23 -1.08 15.28
C ALA A 105 5.62 -2.29 14.56
N LEU A 106 4.49 -2.81 15.07
CA LEU A 106 3.78 -3.95 14.48
C LEU A 106 3.30 -3.68 13.04
N GLU A 107 2.91 -2.44 12.74
CA GLU A 107 2.45 -2.07 11.41
C GLU A 107 3.60 -2.00 10.41
N PHE A 108 4.74 -1.44 10.83
CA PHE A 108 5.96 -1.43 10.01
C PHE A 108 6.48 -2.85 9.75
N GLU A 109 6.39 -3.74 10.74
CA GLU A 109 6.74 -5.15 10.58
C GLU A 109 5.79 -5.88 9.62
N ALA A 110 4.48 -5.63 9.69
CA ALA A 110 3.52 -6.17 8.72
C ALA A 110 3.84 -5.74 7.27
N HIS A 111 4.26 -4.48 7.09
CA HIS A 111 4.71 -3.98 5.79
C HIS A 111 5.97 -4.69 5.28
N CYS A 112 6.88 -5.12 6.17
CA CYS A 112 8.03 -5.92 5.80
C CYS A 112 7.64 -7.34 5.33
N GLU A 113 6.48 -7.82 5.78
CA GLU A 113 5.89 -9.11 5.36
C GLU A 113 5.00 -8.95 4.12
N GLY A 114 4.91 -7.73 3.57
CA GLY A 114 4.15 -7.43 2.38
C GLY A 114 2.64 -7.35 2.63
N ASN A 115 2.23 -6.90 3.83
CA ASN A 115 0.85 -6.65 4.21
C ASN A 115 0.66 -5.24 4.81
N CYS A 116 -0.48 -4.61 4.52
CA CYS A 116 -0.91 -3.36 5.15
C CYS A 116 -2.21 -3.60 5.91
N PRO A 117 -2.21 -3.64 7.25
CA PRO A 117 -3.38 -4.05 8.02
C PRO A 117 -4.58 -3.10 7.88
N GLN A 118 -4.34 -1.85 7.48
CA GLN A 118 -5.35 -0.83 7.23
C GLN A 118 -5.76 -0.77 5.75
N HIS A 119 -5.14 -1.58 4.88
CA HIS A 119 -5.34 -1.60 3.43
C HIS A 119 -5.20 -0.21 2.77
N ALA A 120 -4.40 0.67 3.36
CA ALA A 120 -4.22 2.04 2.88
C ALA A 120 -3.17 2.14 1.75
N CYS A 121 -2.31 1.13 1.62
CA CYS A 121 -1.26 1.08 0.61
C CYS A 121 -1.69 0.24 -0.59
N PRO A 122 -1.94 0.83 -1.77
CA PRO A 122 -2.53 0.12 -2.92
C PRO A 122 -1.73 -1.10 -3.40
N GLU A 123 -0.39 -1.03 -3.35
CA GLU A 123 0.48 -2.16 -3.76
C GLU A 123 0.45 -3.34 -2.79
N LEU A 124 -0.09 -3.16 -1.57
CA LEU A 124 -0.17 -4.20 -0.54
C LEU A 124 -1.58 -4.77 -0.40
N ILE A 125 -2.54 -4.29 -1.17
CA ILE A 125 -3.92 -4.78 -1.14
C ILE A 125 -3.97 -6.14 -1.85
N ARG A 126 -4.37 -7.19 -1.12
CA ARG A 126 -4.61 -8.52 -1.67
C ARG A 126 -6.09 -8.85 -1.63
N TYR A 127 -6.54 -9.53 -2.67
CA TYR A 127 -7.90 -10.02 -2.80
C TYR A 127 -7.90 -11.53 -2.92
N ARG A 128 -8.90 -12.18 -2.34
CA ARG A 128 -9.17 -13.61 -2.46
C ARG A 128 -10.62 -13.82 -2.86
N ILE A 129 -10.85 -14.84 -3.67
CA ILE A 129 -12.18 -15.28 -4.06
C ILE A 129 -12.58 -16.43 -3.16
N ASP A 130 -13.76 -16.34 -2.56
CA ASP A 130 -14.39 -17.41 -1.79
C ASP A 130 -15.06 -18.39 -2.78
N PRO A 131 -14.57 -19.64 -2.86
CA PRO A 131 -15.10 -20.63 -3.79
C PRO A 131 -16.52 -21.08 -3.45
N GLU A 132 -16.95 -20.99 -2.19
CA GLU A 132 -18.29 -21.43 -1.79
C GLU A 132 -19.39 -20.46 -2.23
N ARG A 133 -19.03 -19.18 -2.35
CA ARG A 133 -19.93 -18.09 -2.77
C ARG A 133 -19.80 -17.75 -4.25
N CYS A 134 -18.72 -18.21 -4.91
CA CYS A 134 -18.46 -17.89 -6.30
C CYS A 134 -19.35 -18.72 -7.23
N THR A 135 -20.22 -18.05 -8.00
CA THR A 135 -21.05 -18.69 -9.04
C THR A 135 -20.32 -18.87 -10.37
N GLN A 136 -19.02 -18.57 -10.43
CA GLN A 136 -18.19 -18.69 -11.64
C GLN A 136 -18.73 -17.95 -12.88
N CYS A 137 -19.41 -16.81 -12.69
CA CYS A 137 -20.03 -15.99 -13.75
C CYS A 137 -19.06 -15.24 -14.68
N ASP A 138 -17.73 -15.38 -14.50
CA ASP A 138 -16.64 -14.77 -15.31
C ASP A 138 -16.53 -13.22 -15.30
N LEU A 139 -17.47 -12.49 -14.69
CA LEU A 139 -17.47 -11.02 -14.67
C LEU A 139 -16.19 -10.41 -14.09
N CYS A 140 -15.69 -10.95 -12.99
CA CYS A 140 -14.49 -10.43 -12.33
C CYS A 140 -13.25 -10.55 -13.21
N ARG A 141 -13.08 -11.69 -13.91
CA ARG A 141 -11.96 -11.93 -14.81
C ARG A 141 -12.05 -11.02 -16.04
N ALA A 142 -13.22 -10.92 -16.66
CA ALA A 142 -13.45 -10.09 -17.85
C ALA A 142 -13.13 -8.60 -17.61
N LEU A 143 -13.39 -8.09 -16.40
CA LEU A 143 -13.14 -6.69 -16.04
C LEU A 143 -11.74 -6.43 -15.46
N CYS A 144 -10.93 -7.47 -15.24
CA CYS A 144 -9.62 -7.30 -14.60
C CYS A 144 -8.63 -6.64 -15.58
N PRO A 145 -8.17 -5.40 -15.33
CA PRO A 145 -7.32 -4.67 -16.28
C PRO A 145 -5.92 -5.30 -16.44
N THR A 146 -5.47 -6.05 -15.44
CA THR A 146 -4.15 -6.72 -15.44
C THR A 146 -4.23 -8.21 -15.79
N GLY A 147 -5.45 -8.76 -15.98
CA GLY A 147 -5.64 -10.19 -16.19
C GLY A 147 -5.11 -11.05 -15.03
N ALA A 148 -5.25 -10.56 -13.79
CA ALA A 148 -4.75 -11.25 -12.59
C ALA A 148 -5.61 -12.43 -12.14
N ILE A 149 -6.87 -12.50 -12.57
CA ILE A 149 -7.81 -13.54 -12.17
C ILE A 149 -7.69 -14.72 -13.12
N ILE A 150 -7.42 -15.91 -12.57
CA ILE A 150 -7.26 -17.15 -13.30
C ILE A 150 -8.42 -18.08 -12.95
N GLY A 151 -8.99 -18.69 -13.97
CA GLY A 151 -10.11 -19.61 -13.89
C GLY A 151 -10.88 -19.58 -15.20
N ASP A 152 -11.71 -20.61 -15.37
CA ASP A 152 -12.56 -20.80 -16.53
C ASP A 152 -14.04 -20.64 -16.15
N PRO A 153 -14.89 -20.16 -17.07
CA PRO A 153 -16.33 -20.11 -16.86
C PRO A 153 -16.87 -21.51 -16.56
N TYR A 154 -17.88 -21.60 -15.69
CA TYR A 154 -18.49 -22.88 -15.34
C TYR A 154 -19.05 -23.59 -16.58
N VAL A 155 -18.63 -24.84 -16.79
CA VAL A 155 -19.14 -25.73 -17.84
C VAL A 155 -19.84 -26.93 -17.18
N PRO A 156 -21.17 -27.08 -17.30
CA PRO A 156 -21.95 -28.11 -16.58
C PRO A 156 -21.54 -29.57 -16.83
N TYR A 157 -20.80 -29.83 -17.92
CA TYR A 157 -20.41 -31.17 -18.37
C TYR A 157 -18.90 -31.41 -18.34
N SER A 158 -18.12 -30.52 -17.72
CA SER A 158 -16.67 -30.66 -17.58
C SER A 158 -16.28 -30.97 -16.13
N THR A 159 -15.38 -31.94 -15.93
CA THR A 159 -14.74 -32.16 -14.62
C THR A 159 -13.66 -31.11 -14.31
N ASP A 160 -13.29 -30.27 -15.27
CA ASP A 160 -12.20 -29.29 -15.16
C ASP A 160 -12.68 -27.91 -14.67
N ASN A 161 -13.79 -27.83 -13.94
CA ASN A 161 -14.27 -26.58 -13.37
C ASN A 161 -13.41 -26.20 -12.14
N HIS A 162 -12.38 -25.40 -12.37
CA HIS A 162 -11.51 -24.91 -11.32
C HIS A 162 -12.07 -23.62 -10.69
N PRO A 163 -11.98 -23.45 -9.36
CA PRO A 163 -12.38 -22.20 -8.72
C PRO A 163 -11.51 -21.04 -9.22
N TYR A 164 -12.12 -19.86 -9.38
CA TYR A 164 -11.36 -18.66 -9.70
C TYR A 164 -10.41 -18.30 -8.55
N PHE A 165 -9.19 -17.91 -8.89
CA PHE A 165 -8.21 -17.40 -7.94
C PHE A 165 -7.49 -16.18 -8.50
N ILE A 166 -6.94 -15.35 -7.61
CA ILE A 166 -6.28 -14.10 -7.97
C ILE A 166 -4.77 -14.28 -7.80
N LEU A 167 -4.02 -14.11 -8.89
CA LEU A 167 -2.56 -14.07 -8.85
C LEU A 167 -2.10 -12.73 -8.27
N ALA A 168 -1.67 -12.73 -7.01
CA ALA A 168 -1.18 -11.55 -6.31
C ALA A 168 -0.07 -10.82 -7.10
N ALA A 169 0.81 -11.56 -7.78
CA ALA A 169 1.90 -10.99 -8.58
C ALA A 169 1.42 -10.14 -9.78
N LYS A 170 0.20 -10.36 -10.28
CA LYS A 170 -0.40 -9.57 -11.38
C LYS A 170 -1.46 -8.59 -10.90
N CYS A 171 -1.94 -8.72 -9.66
CA CYS A 171 -2.97 -7.86 -9.12
C CYS A 171 -2.36 -6.50 -8.75
N ASN A 172 -3.01 -5.41 -9.15
CA ASN A 172 -2.61 -4.04 -8.78
C ASN A 172 -3.48 -3.44 -7.66
N GLY A 173 -4.33 -4.25 -7.02
CA GLY A 173 -5.17 -3.79 -5.90
C GLY A 173 -6.31 -2.83 -6.28
N CYS A 174 -6.69 -2.71 -7.56
CA CYS A 174 -7.68 -1.70 -7.99
C CYS A 174 -9.12 -1.88 -7.48
N GLY A 175 -9.48 -3.09 -7.01
CA GLY A 175 -10.79 -3.37 -6.43
C GLY A 175 -11.97 -3.48 -7.40
N VAL A 176 -11.76 -3.37 -8.72
CA VAL A 176 -12.83 -3.47 -9.73
C VAL A 176 -13.58 -4.79 -9.62
N CYS A 177 -12.87 -5.90 -9.38
CA CYS A 177 -13.46 -7.22 -9.22
C CYS A 177 -14.45 -7.30 -8.05
N VAL A 178 -14.16 -6.63 -6.94
CA VAL A 178 -15.05 -6.59 -5.75
C VAL A 178 -16.35 -5.89 -6.11
N SER A 179 -16.27 -4.73 -6.78
CA SER A 179 -17.46 -3.97 -7.20
C SER A 179 -18.31 -4.69 -8.26
N ALA A 180 -17.68 -5.55 -9.06
CA ALA A 180 -18.35 -6.29 -10.13
C ALA A 180 -18.99 -7.60 -9.66
N CYS A 181 -18.65 -8.11 -8.48
CA CYS A 181 -19.11 -9.42 -8.02
C CYS A 181 -20.55 -9.34 -7.48
N PRO A 182 -21.54 -9.97 -8.13
CA PRO A 182 -22.94 -9.90 -7.67
C PRO A 182 -23.14 -10.62 -6.32
N GLU A 183 -22.41 -11.71 -6.10
CA GLU A 183 -22.49 -12.54 -4.89
C GLU A 183 -21.61 -12.01 -3.74
N ASN A 184 -20.87 -10.91 -3.96
CA ASN A 184 -19.87 -10.39 -3.03
C ASN A 184 -18.87 -11.46 -2.55
N ALA A 185 -18.48 -12.38 -3.43
CA ALA A 185 -17.61 -13.52 -3.15
C ALA A 185 -16.11 -13.17 -3.14
N ILE A 186 -15.73 -11.89 -3.10
CA ILE A 186 -14.32 -11.45 -3.12
C ILE A 186 -14.03 -10.64 -1.86
N GLU A 187 -13.02 -11.08 -1.11
CA GLU A 187 -12.62 -10.50 0.17
C GLU A 187 -11.18 -9.97 0.13
N LEU A 188 -10.89 -9.02 1.03
CA LEU A 188 -9.55 -8.50 1.29
C LEU A 188 -8.83 -9.45 2.26
N VAL A 189 -7.54 -9.71 2.01
CA VAL A 189 -6.70 -10.62 2.82
C VAL A 189 -5.41 -9.93 3.24
#